data_AF-A0A6H1NIX5-F1
#
_entry.id   AF-A0A6H1NIX5-F1
#
_cell.length_a   1.000
_cell.length_b   1.000
_cell.length_c   1.000
_cell.angle_alpha   90.00
_cell.angle_beta   90.00
_cell.angle_gamma   90.00
#
_symmetry.space_group_name_H-M   'P 1'
#
loop_
_entity.id
_entity.type
_entity.pdbx_description
1 polymer ?
#
loop_
_entity_poly.entity_id
_entity_poly.type
_entity_poly.pdbx_seq_one_letter_code
_entity_poly.pdbx_strand_id
1 'polypeptide(L)'
;MGEIVVVYELDKPMVKRSSLGIPAGEERSVRKVHAAPSAPGVPSATGPRTLCGKDTFAMETACWKPSERPEAPWYPAEYVSVVCSDCDAVIEI
;
A
#
# COMPACT_ATOMS: atom_id res chain seq x y z
N MET A 1 19.36 -4.77 -2.83
CA MET A 1 18.14 -4.45 -2.06
C MET A 1 17.07 -5.42 -2.48
N GLY A 2 16.30 -5.97 -1.52
CA GLY A 2 15.15 -6.82 -1.85
C GLY A 2 14.11 -6.03 -2.65
N GLU A 3 13.29 -6.75 -3.42
CA GLU A 3 12.18 -6.12 -4.14
C GLU A 3 11.22 -5.45 -3.15
N ILE A 4 10.66 -4.30 -3.55
CA ILE A 4 9.71 -3.52 -2.74
C ILE A 4 8.32 -3.82 -3.27
N VAL A 5 7.42 -4.21 -2.36
CA VAL A 5 6.01 -4.39 -2.65
C VAL A 5 5.23 -3.25 -2.01
N VAL A 6 4.34 -2.65 -2.78
CA VAL A 6 3.47 -1.59 -2.30
C VAL A 6 2.25 -2.20 -1.64
N VAL A 7 1.90 -1.69 -0.47
CA VAL A 7 0.70 -2.09 0.26
C VAL A 7 -0.16 -0.89 0.61
N TYR A 8 -1.47 -1.11 0.54
CA TYR A 8 -2.50 -0.15 0.83
C TYR A 8 -3.10 -0.46 2.21
N GLU A 9 -2.95 0.49 3.13
CA GLU A 9 -3.76 0.55 4.32
C GLU A 9 -5.16 0.99 3.90
N LEU A 10 -6.14 0.12 4.02
CA LEU A 10 -7.54 0.45 3.75
C LEU A 10 -8.20 0.98 5.03
N ASP A 11 -9.03 2.02 4.92
CA ASP A 11 -9.86 2.39 6.07
C ASP A 11 -10.81 1.23 6.39
N LYS A 12 -10.86 0.85 7.67
CA LYS A 12 -11.78 -0.21 8.14
C LYS A 12 -13.18 0.18 7.69
N PRO A 13 -14.02 -0.73 7.14
CA PRO A 13 -15.38 -0.38 6.77
C PRO A 13 -16.11 0.04 8.04
N MET A 14 -16.15 1.35 8.31
CA MET A 14 -17.09 1.92 9.22
C MET A 14 -18.44 1.63 8.58
N VAL A 15 -19.17 0.70 9.18
CA VAL A 15 -20.61 0.54 8.96
C VAL A 15 -21.22 1.87 9.40
N LYS A 16 -21.20 2.87 8.51
CA LYS A 16 -21.95 4.10 8.66
C LYS A 16 -23.39 3.70 8.45
N ARG A 17 -24.06 3.51 9.58
CA ARG A 17 -25.52 3.46 9.66
C ARG A 17 -26.07 4.74 9.00
N SER A 18 -26.81 4.56 7.90
CA SER A 18 -27.76 5.53 7.31
C SER A 18 -27.13 6.69 6.51
N SER A 19 -27.54 7.12 5.32
CA SER A 19 -28.81 7.04 4.58
C SER A 19 -28.57 7.32 3.08
N LEU A 20 -29.50 6.85 2.23
CA LEU A 20 -29.71 7.16 0.80
C LEU A 20 -28.64 6.68 -0.22
N GLY A 21 -28.86 5.47 -0.72
CA GLY A 21 -29.09 5.24 -2.15
C GLY A 21 -28.05 5.73 -3.16
N ILE A 22 -26.85 5.14 -3.14
CA ILE A 22 -25.99 5.01 -4.33
C ILE A 22 -25.39 3.60 -4.27
N PRO A 23 -25.40 2.79 -5.35
CA PRO A 23 -24.63 1.55 -5.39
C PRO A 23 -23.17 1.95 -5.59
N ALA A 24 -22.54 2.45 -4.54
CA ALA A 24 -21.10 2.62 -4.51
C ALA A 24 -20.53 1.21 -4.39
N GLY A 25 -19.95 0.70 -5.49
CA GLY A 25 -18.98 -0.38 -5.38
C GLY A 25 -18.04 -0.01 -4.25
N GLU A 26 -17.82 -0.94 -3.31
CA GLU A 26 -17.04 -0.73 -2.10
C GLU A 26 -15.57 -0.47 -2.47
N GLU A 27 -15.28 0.72 -2.99
CA GLU A 27 -13.95 1.28 -3.11
C GLU A 27 -13.49 1.60 -1.69
N ARG A 28 -12.98 0.57 -1.01
CA ARG A 28 -12.32 0.69 0.28
C ARG A 28 -11.27 1.78 0.12
N SER A 29 -11.53 2.96 0.68
CA SER A 29 -10.69 4.12 0.41
C SER A 29 -9.30 3.86 0.99
N VAL A 30 -8.28 3.92 0.13
CA VAL A 30 -6.88 3.78 0.55
C VAL A 30 -6.56 4.92 1.51
N ARG A 31 -6.32 4.58 2.77
CA ARG A 31 -5.99 5.51 3.84
C ARG A 31 -4.53 5.92 3.80
N LYS A 32 -3.65 4.96 3.51
CA LYS A 32 -2.21 5.17 3.49
C LYS A 32 -1.53 4.17 2.57
N VAL A 33 -0.50 4.61 1.85
CA VAL A 33 0.37 3.73 1.07
C VAL A 33 1.66 3.50 1.83
N HIS A 34 2.05 2.23 1.96
CA HIS A 34 3.31 1.85 2.58
C HIS A 34 4.12 0.95 1.66
N ALA A 35 5.43 0.98 1.85
CA ALA A 35 6.35 0.03 1.25
C ALA A 35 6.60 -1.12 2.21
N ALA A 36 6.60 -2.34 1.69
CA ALA A 36 7.06 -3.52 2.41
C ALA A 36 8.12 -4.25 1.58
N PRO A 37 9.15 -4.85 2.20
CA PRO A 37 10.05 -5.74 1.49
C PRO A 37 9.28 -6.97 1.00
N SER A 38 9.64 -7.53 -0.15
CA SER A 38 9.08 -8.79 -0.63
C SER A 38 9.39 -9.95 0.33
N ALA A 39 8.47 -10.89 0.43
CA ALA A 39 8.66 -12.11 1.19
C ALA A 39 9.78 -12.97 0.56
N PRO A 40 10.62 -13.64 1.38
CA PRO A 40 11.63 -14.55 0.87
C PRO A 40 11.00 -15.64 0.00
N GLY A 41 11.44 -15.75 -1.25
CA GLY A 41 10.97 -16.77 -2.20
C GLY A 41 9.69 -16.41 -2.97
N VAL A 42 9.02 -15.29 -2.66
CA VAL A 42 7.83 -14.84 -3.40
C VAL A 42 7.90 -13.33 -3.64
N PRO A 43 8.39 -12.88 -4.81
CA PRO A 43 8.59 -11.45 -5.11
C PRO A 43 7.30 -10.62 -5.02
N SER A 44 6.18 -11.21 -5.43
CA SER A 44 4.86 -10.56 -5.38
C SER A 44 4.20 -10.54 -4.00
N ALA A 45 4.73 -11.26 -3.01
CA ALA A 45 4.15 -11.30 -1.66
C ALA A 45 4.89 -10.33 -0.76
N THR A 46 4.16 -9.69 0.15
CA THR A 46 4.75 -8.78 1.13
C THR A 46 5.35 -9.55 2.28
N GLY A 47 6.47 -9.05 2.79
CA GLY A 47 7.03 -9.48 4.07
C GLY A 47 6.07 -9.16 5.22
N PRO A 48 6.35 -9.67 6.43
CA PRO A 48 5.43 -9.56 7.57
C PRO A 48 5.22 -8.12 8.05
N ARG A 49 6.14 -7.21 7.74
CA ARG A 49 6.11 -5.81 8.17
C ARG A 49 6.51 -4.87 7.05
N THR A 50 5.91 -3.69 7.01
CA THR A 50 6.31 -2.57 6.17
C THR A 50 7.67 -2.01 6.61
N LEU A 51 8.29 -1.15 5.79
CA LEU A 51 9.52 -0.44 6.14
C LEU A 51 9.34 0.44 7.39
N CYS A 52 8.14 1.03 7.56
CA CYS A 52 7.79 1.78 8.77
C CYS A 52 7.37 0.91 9.98
N GLY A 53 7.50 -0.42 9.88
CA GLY A 53 7.24 -1.34 10.99
C GLY A 53 5.78 -1.73 11.27
N LYS A 54 4.85 -1.41 10.36
CA LYS A 54 3.42 -1.82 10.44
C LYS A 54 3.22 -3.23 9.89
N ASP A 55 2.28 -3.97 10.45
CA ASP A 55 1.92 -5.30 9.96
C ASP A 55 1.19 -5.24 8.62
N THR A 56 1.68 -6.02 7.65
CA THR A 56 1.09 -6.10 6.30
C THR A 56 -0.13 -7.01 6.23
N PHE A 57 -0.40 -7.79 7.27
CA PHE A 57 -1.44 -8.82 7.29
C PHE A 57 -2.86 -8.26 7.05
N ALA A 58 -3.12 -7.04 7.50
CA ALA A 58 -4.41 -6.37 7.32
C ALA A 58 -4.43 -5.39 6.13
N MET A 59 -3.39 -5.40 5.31
CA MET A 59 -3.19 -4.47 4.20
C MET A 59 -3.42 -5.17 2.86
N GLU A 60 -3.83 -4.41 1.86
CA GLU A 60 -4.00 -4.94 0.51
C GLU A 60 -2.71 -4.74 -0.30
N THR A 61 -2.25 -5.79 -0.98
CA THR A 61 -1.08 -5.69 -1.85
C THR A 61 -1.47 -5.01 -3.15
N ALA A 62 -0.78 -3.93 -3.50
CA ALA A 62 -0.96 -3.32 -4.79
C ALA A 62 -0.46 -4.25 -5.90
N CYS A 63 -1.13 -4.25 -7.05
CA CYS A 63 -0.57 -4.79 -8.29
C CYS A 63 0.56 -3.90 -8.86
N TRP A 64 0.90 -2.79 -8.19
CA TRP A 64 1.99 -1.91 -8.57
C TRP A 64 3.34 -2.56 -8.27
N LYS A 65 4.18 -2.63 -9.30
CA LYS A 65 5.51 -3.24 -9.25
C LYS A 65 6.58 -2.18 -9.56
N PRO A 66 7.26 -1.63 -8.53
CA PRO A 66 8.36 -0.69 -8.71
C PRO A 66 9.49 -1.25 -9.58
N SER A 67 9.77 -2.56 -9.47
CA SER A 67 10.81 -3.24 -10.26
C SER A 67 10.60 -3.14 -11.78
N GLU A 68 9.35 -3.03 -12.25
CA GLU A 68 9.05 -2.88 -13.68
C GLU A 68 9.20 -1.42 -14.15
N ARG A 69 9.35 -0.47 -13.21
CA ARG A 69 9.42 0.97 -13.48
C ARG A 69 10.48 1.65 -12.61
N PRO A 70 11.78 1.40 -12.88
CA PRO A 70 12.87 1.99 -12.09
C PRO A 70 12.94 3.52 -12.17
N GLU A 71 12.35 4.14 -13.20
CA GLU A 71 12.30 5.59 -13.38
C GLU A 71 11.09 6.24 -12.70
N ALA A 72 10.14 5.44 -12.18
CA ALA A 72 8.95 5.93 -11.50
C ALA A 72 9.10 5.81 -9.97
N PRO A 73 8.34 6.60 -9.19
CA PRO A 73 8.27 6.41 -7.75
C PRO A 73 7.85 4.99 -7.40
N TRP A 74 8.25 4.54 -6.22
CA TRP A 74 7.85 3.23 -5.70
C TRP A 74 6.34 3.14 -5.46
N TYR A 75 5.59 4.24 -5.51
CA TYR A 75 4.14 4.30 -5.35
C TYR A 75 3.43 4.81 -6.63
N PRO A 76 2.15 4.47 -6.83
CA PRO A 76 1.35 5.04 -7.92
C PRO A 76 1.08 6.53 -7.68
N ALA A 77 1.19 7.35 -8.72
CA ALA A 77 1.03 8.81 -8.64
C ALA A 77 -0.33 9.26 -8.08
N GLU A 78 -1.39 8.46 -8.25
CA GLU A 78 -2.72 8.74 -7.71
C GLU A 78 -2.76 8.79 -6.17
N TYR A 79 -1.80 8.13 -5.50
CA TYR A 79 -1.73 8.04 -4.05
C TYR A 79 -0.63 8.89 -3.40
N VAL A 80 -0.01 9.81 -4.15
CA VAL A 80 1.08 10.67 -3.65
C VAL A 80 0.70 11.39 -2.34
N SER A 81 -0.55 11.81 -2.20
CA SER A 81 -1.05 12.53 -1.02
C SER A 81 -1.22 11.66 0.23
N VAL A 82 -1.25 10.33 0.08
CA VAL A 82 -1.47 9.37 1.18
C VAL A 82 -0.27 8.43 1.38
N VAL A 83 0.87 8.71 0.75
CA VAL A 83 2.12 7.99 0.98
C VAL A 83 2.59 8.17 2.42
N CYS A 84 3.08 7.07 3.01
CA CYS A 84 3.75 7.11 4.29
C CYS A 84 5.15 7.71 4.13
N SER A 85 5.35 8.92 4.66
CA SER A 85 6.63 9.64 4.61
C SER A 85 7.80 8.88 5.24
N ASP A 86 7.53 7.97 6.20
CA ASP A 86 8.58 7.14 6.82
C ASP A 86 9.06 6.05 5.85
N CYS A 87 8.13 5.37 5.16
CA CYS A 87 8.48 4.44 4.09
C CYS A 87 9.20 5.13 2.93
N ASP A 88 8.75 6.34 2.59
CA ASP A 88 9.32 7.14 1.51
C ASP A 88 10.76 7.55 1.85
N ALA A 89 10.98 8.08 3.05
CA ALA A 89 12.31 8.46 3.54
C ALA A 89 13.29 7.29 3.58
N VAL A 90 12.84 6.05 3.84
CA VAL A 90 13.71 4.86 3.82
C VAL A 90 14.08 4.45 2.39
N ILE A 91 13.21 4.69 1.40
CA ILE A 91 13.45 4.31 0.01
C ILE A 91 14.34 5.31 -0.73
N GLU A 92 14.33 6.58 -0.33
CA GLU A 92 15.23 7.59 -0.88
C GLU A 92 16.70 7.44 -0.45
N ILE A 93 17.03 6.45 0.40
CA ILE A 93 18.37 6.19 0.98
C ILE A 93 19.00 4.94 0.36
#